data_AF-A0A6I6DFZ3-F1
#
_entry.id   AF-A0A6I6DFZ3-F1
#
_cell.length_a   1.000
_cell.length_b   1.000
_cell.length_c   1.000
_cell.angle_alpha   90.00
_cell.angle_beta   90.00
_cell.angle_gamma   90.00
#
_symmetry.space_group_name_H-M   'P 1'
#
loop_
_entity.id
_entity.type
_entity.pdbx_description
1 polymer ?
#
loop_
_entity_poly.entity_id
_entity_poly.type
_entity_poly.pdbx_seq_one_letter_code
_entity_poly.pdbx_strand_id
1 'polypeptide(L)'
;MYKIFPKLLLLLLIFKFFIGVSTSSIWASHLIKDDNINEQVFIGIIESFNLYSNFFNEVKYINNESSPVNANTFEEAIDYFSKGFDCKLAKDIVVSFTTMDKNSQNLLIIPTDGIPIIEKEDYDKLEFFIINNYKVVVKKEFKNYFAMDDNYVYFIIVKKINDKWKISNLALLPTK
;
A
#
# COMPACT_ATOMS: atom_id res chain seq x y z
N MET A 1 27.28 1.85 -27.00
CA MET A 1 25.96 2.48 -27.25
C MET A 1 25.34 1.66 -28.37
N TYR A 2 24.49 0.67 -28.18
CA TYR A 2 23.33 0.51 -27.30
C TYR A 2 23.38 -0.86 -26.59
N LYS A 3 22.99 -0.95 -25.32
CA LYS A 3 22.68 -2.22 -24.67
C LYS A 3 21.16 -2.40 -24.69
N ILE A 4 20.79 -3.51 -25.32
CA ILE A 4 19.46 -4.06 -25.51
C ILE A 4 18.82 -4.29 -24.14
N PHE A 5 17.72 -3.60 -23.84
CA PHE A 5 16.80 -3.95 -22.76
C PHE A 5 15.89 -5.09 -23.27
N PRO A 6 15.99 -6.32 -22.74
CA PRO A 6 15.01 -7.32 -23.07
C PRO A 6 13.81 -7.21 -22.11
N LYS A 7 12.67 -6.89 -22.71
CA LYS A 7 11.32 -7.37 -22.37
C LYS A 7 10.78 -7.03 -20.98
N LEU A 8 9.88 -6.05 -21.00
CA LEU A 8 8.66 -5.94 -20.19
C LEU A 8 8.20 -7.32 -19.65
N LEU A 9 8.45 -7.57 -18.37
CA LEU A 9 7.80 -8.65 -17.64
C LEU A 9 6.60 -8.03 -16.93
N LEU A 10 5.46 -7.95 -17.63
CA LEU A 10 4.18 -7.56 -17.05
C LEU A 10 3.72 -8.69 -16.10
N LEU A 11 4.02 -8.56 -14.81
CA LEU A 11 3.60 -9.52 -13.80
C LEU A 11 2.17 -9.18 -13.34
N LEU A 12 1.18 -9.87 -13.91
CA LEU A 12 -0.21 -9.87 -13.45
C LEU A 12 -0.30 -10.56 -12.07
N LEU A 13 -0.34 -9.77 -10.99
CA LEU A 13 -0.72 -10.27 -9.67
C LEU A 13 -2.25 -10.49 -9.62
N ILE A 14 -2.69 -11.69 -10.02
CA ILE A 14 -4.08 -12.13 -9.85
C ILE A 14 -4.25 -12.67 -8.42
N PHE A 15 -4.73 -11.83 -7.50
CA PHE A 15 -5.25 -12.33 -6.22
C PHE A 15 -6.59 -13.01 -6.45
N LYS A 16 -6.61 -14.35 -6.50
CA LYS A 16 -7.85 -15.12 -6.44
C LYS A 16 -8.44 -15.03 -5.05
N PHE A 17 -9.34 -14.08 -4.84
CA PHE A 17 -10.27 -14.14 -3.72
C PHE A 17 -11.52 -14.88 -4.20
N PHE A 18 -11.72 -16.10 -3.71
CA PHE A 18 -13.06 -16.71 -3.71
C PHE A 18 -13.90 -15.93 -2.70
N ILE A 19 -14.44 -14.79 -3.12
CA ILE A 19 -15.57 -14.19 -2.43
C ILE A 19 -16.80 -14.89 -3.00
N GLY A 20 -17.31 -15.89 -2.27
CA GLY A 20 -18.71 -16.24 -2.35
C GLY A 20 -19.53 -15.06 -1.85
N VAL A 21 -19.77 -14.06 -2.71
CA VAL A 21 -20.74 -13.00 -2.47
C VAL A 21 -21.82 -13.17 -3.50
N SER A 22 -22.93 -13.71 -3.02
CA SER A 22 -24.24 -13.59 -3.64
C SER A 22 -24.50 -12.11 -3.95
N THR A 23 -24.68 -11.81 -5.23
CA THR A 23 -25.10 -10.49 -5.71
C THR A 23 -26.53 -10.24 -5.26
N SER A 24 -26.71 -9.45 -4.21
CA SER A 24 -27.95 -8.67 -4.00
C SER A 24 -27.68 -7.45 -3.11
N SER A 25 -27.72 -6.27 -3.75
CA SER A 25 -28.25 -5.01 -3.22
C SER A 25 -27.96 -4.63 -1.76
N ILE A 26 -26.78 -4.05 -1.48
CA ILE A 26 -26.59 -3.10 -0.37
C ILE A 26 -25.54 -2.05 -0.78
N TRP A 27 -25.91 -1.11 -1.66
CA TRP A 27 -25.13 0.10 -1.91
C TRP A 27 -26.07 1.32 -1.89
N ALA A 28 -26.71 1.51 -0.74
CA ALA A 28 -27.43 2.73 -0.42
C ALA A 28 -27.48 2.84 1.12
N SER A 29 -26.32 2.97 1.76
CA SER A 29 -26.25 3.42 3.15
C SER A 29 -25.71 4.84 3.14
N HIS A 30 -26.50 5.74 3.73
CA HIS A 30 -26.20 7.14 4.01
C HIS A 30 -24.71 7.47 4.03
N LEU A 31 -24.28 8.29 3.08
CA LEU A 31 -23.02 9.04 3.15
C LEU A 31 -23.15 10.05 4.30
N ILE A 32 -22.80 9.64 5.52
CA ILE A 32 -22.52 10.59 6.60
C ILE A 32 -21.18 11.22 6.22
N LYS A 33 -21.23 12.41 5.60
CA LYS A 33 -20.04 13.21 5.34
C LYS A 33 -19.63 13.87 6.67
N ASP A 34 -18.99 13.10 7.55
CA ASP A 34 -18.32 13.65 8.72
C ASP A 34 -16.90 14.04 8.27
N ASP A 35 -16.72 15.32 7.91
CA ASP A 35 -15.46 15.84 7.40
C ASP A 35 -14.30 15.61 8.40
N ASN A 36 -14.59 15.46 9.70
CA ASN A 36 -13.61 15.12 10.73
C ASN A 36 -13.07 13.68 10.57
N ILE A 37 -13.91 12.72 10.20
CA ILE A 37 -13.46 11.34 9.97
C ILE A 37 -12.59 11.27 8.72
N ASN A 38 -12.97 11.95 7.64
CA ASN A 38 -12.20 11.96 6.39
C ASN A 38 -10.78 12.51 6.60
N GLU A 39 -10.66 13.63 7.32
CA GLU A 39 -9.37 14.24 7.64
C GLU A 39 -8.51 13.29 8.51
N GLN A 40 -9.08 12.71 9.55
CA GLN A 40 -8.36 11.74 10.40
C GLN A 40 -7.89 10.50 9.62
N VAL A 41 -8.75 9.95 8.75
CA VAL A 41 -8.40 8.81 7.88
C VAL A 41 -7.28 9.20 6.93
N PHE A 42 -7.37 10.39 6.32
CA PHE A 42 -6.35 10.89 5.41
C PHE A 42 -4.99 11.05 6.11
N ILE A 43 -4.96 11.64 7.31
CA ILE A 43 -3.74 11.74 8.13
C ILE A 43 -3.15 10.34 8.36
N GLY A 44 -3.97 9.36 8.75
CA GLY A 44 -3.51 7.97 8.95
C GLY A 44 -2.95 7.32 7.69
N ILE A 45 -3.55 7.58 6.52
CA ILE A 45 -3.03 7.12 5.22
C ILE A 45 -1.65 7.73 4.96
N ILE A 46 -1.51 9.05 5.11
CA ILE A 46 -0.24 9.76 4.88
C ILE A 46 0.85 9.27 5.83
N GLU A 47 0.54 9.10 7.12
CA GLU A 47 1.49 8.52 8.09
C GLU A 47 1.93 7.10 7.69
N SER A 48 1.00 6.28 7.22
CA SER A 48 1.28 4.91 6.78
C SER A 48 2.19 4.89 5.55
N PHE A 49 1.90 5.72 4.55
CA PHE A 49 2.74 5.81 3.36
C PHE A 49 4.08 6.48 3.62
N ASN A 50 4.18 7.41 4.58
CA ASN A 50 5.48 7.95 5.00
C ASN A 50 6.37 6.86 5.62
N LEU A 51 5.80 5.97 6.44
CA LEU A 51 6.55 4.80 6.94
C LEU A 51 7.04 3.92 5.79
N TYR A 52 6.17 3.65 4.80
CA TYR A 52 6.54 2.89 3.61
C TYR A 52 7.69 3.56 2.84
N SER A 53 7.55 4.84 2.48
CA SER A 53 8.57 5.59 1.77
C SER A 53 9.89 5.62 2.54
N ASN A 54 9.87 5.87 3.84
CA ASN A 54 11.09 5.93 4.65
C ASN A 54 11.78 4.57 4.72
N PHE A 55 11.02 3.48 4.87
CA PHE A 55 11.60 2.13 4.90
C PHE A 55 12.40 1.80 3.62
N PHE A 56 11.86 2.16 2.44
CA PHE A 56 12.49 1.81 1.17
C PHE A 56 13.52 2.84 0.67
N ASN A 57 13.45 4.10 1.13
CA ASN A 57 14.36 5.16 0.68
C ASN A 57 15.51 5.43 1.66
N GLU A 58 15.33 5.22 2.96
CA GLU A 58 16.40 5.36 3.95
C GLU A 58 17.16 4.03 4.09
N VAL A 59 18.16 3.86 3.23
CA VAL A 59 18.91 2.60 3.12
C VAL A 59 20.41 2.80 3.37
N LYS A 60 21.03 1.76 3.94
CA LYS A 60 22.48 1.55 3.93
C LYS A 60 22.82 0.55 2.83
N TYR A 61 23.98 0.70 2.22
CA TYR A 61 24.47 -0.24 1.22
C TYR A 61 25.44 -1.24 1.83
N ILE A 62 25.13 -2.53 1.70
CA ILE A 62 25.96 -3.64 2.14
C ILE A 62 26.22 -4.50 0.90
N ASN A 63 27.49 -4.63 0.49
CA ASN A 63 27.86 -5.40 -0.71
C ASN A 63 27.08 -5.00 -1.99
N ASN A 64 26.83 -3.69 -2.18
CA ASN A 64 26.01 -3.11 -3.25
C ASN A 64 24.51 -3.47 -3.21
N GLU A 65 24.03 -4.06 -2.12
CA GLU A 65 22.60 -4.32 -1.88
C GLU A 65 22.04 -3.32 -0.87
N SER A 66 20.79 -2.91 -1.07
CA SER A 66 20.10 -1.97 -0.19
C SER A 66 19.55 -2.68 1.04
N SER A 67 19.89 -2.20 2.22
CA SER A 67 19.37 -2.66 3.51
C SER A 67 18.68 -1.49 4.22
N PRO A 68 17.45 -1.63 4.73
CA PRO A 68 16.75 -0.53 5.38
C PRO A 68 17.46 -0.16 6.68
N VAL A 69 17.54 1.14 7.00
CA VAL A 69 18.14 1.60 8.27
C VAL A 69 17.25 1.30 9.48
N ASN A 70 15.94 1.16 9.22
CA ASN A 70 14.90 1.09 10.23
C ASN A 70 14.58 -0.33 10.72
N ALA A 71 15.16 -1.36 10.10
CA ALA A 71 15.02 -2.77 10.50
C ALA A 71 16.15 -3.63 9.93
N ASN A 72 16.67 -4.56 10.71
CA ASN A 72 17.67 -5.54 10.28
C ASN A 72 17.08 -6.94 10.13
N THR A 73 15.88 -7.19 10.65
CA THR A 73 15.21 -8.50 10.59
C THR A 73 13.78 -8.37 10.06
N PHE A 74 13.21 -9.49 9.62
CA PHE A 74 11.80 -9.57 9.26
C PHE A 74 10.86 -9.12 10.39
N GLU A 75 11.17 -9.52 11.63
CA GLU A 75 10.35 -9.16 12.80
C GLU A 75 10.38 -7.66 13.06
N GLU A 76 11.57 -7.05 13.08
CA GLU A 76 11.73 -5.60 13.23
C GLU A 76 11.02 -4.83 12.12
N ALA A 77 11.07 -5.32 10.87
CA ALA A 77 10.39 -4.69 9.75
C ALA A 77 8.86 -4.79 9.90
N ILE A 78 8.34 -5.95 10.30
CA ILE A 78 6.90 -6.13 10.55
C ILE A 78 6.44 -5.19 11.67
N ASP A 79 7.22 -5.07 12.74
CA ASP A 79 6.90 -4.20 13.87
C ASP A 79 6.95 -2.71 13.47
N TYR A 80 7.91 -2.34 12.62
CA TYR A 80 7.99 -1.02 12.00
C TYR A 80 6.74 -0.70 11.17
N PHE A 81 6.36 -1.57 10.24
CA PHE A 81 5.19 -1.37 9.38
C PHE A 81 3.88 -1.44 10.16
N SER A 82 3.80 -2.23 11.24
CA SER A 82 2.62 -2.34 12.09
C SER A 82 2.23 -1.03 12.78
N LYS A 83 3.06 0.01 12.72
CA LYS A 83 2.72 1.37 13.19
C LYS A 83 1.66 2.04 12.31
N GLY A 84 1.69 1.85 10.99
CA GLY A 84 0.74 2.44 10.03
C GLY A 84 -0.14 1.42 9.29
N PHE A 85 0.31 0.17 9.20
CA PHE A 85 -0.42 -0.90 8.53
C PHE A 85 -1.02 -1.86 9.55
N ASP A 86 -2.11 -2.54 9.17
CA ASP A 86 -2.56 -3.69 9.95
C ASP A 86 -1.49 -4.81 9.93
N CYS A 87 -1.50 -5.68 10.94
CA CYS A 87 -0.45 -6.69 11.11
C CYS A 87 -0.33 -7.64 9.90
N LYS A 88 -1.45 -7.97 9.25
CA LYS A 88 -1.42 -8.85 8.08
C LYS A 88 -0.77 -8.14 6.91
N LEU A 89 -1.20 -6.92 6.60
CA LEU A 89 -0.65 -6.14 5.50
C LEU A 89 0.81 -5.75 5.75
N ALA A 90 1.19 -5.43 6.99
CA ALA A 90 2.59 -5.22 7.37
C ALA A 90 3.46 -6.43 7.01
N LYS A 91 3.00 -7.64 7.37
CA LYS A 91 3.67 -8.88 7.00
C LYS A 91 3.72 -9.09 5.49
N ASP A 92 2.60 -8.87 4.79
CA ASP A 92 2.53 -9.06 3.34
C ASP A 92 3.51 -8.10 2.63
N ILE A 93 3.60 -6.83 3.03
CA ILE A 93 4.57 -5.85 2.52
C ILE A 93 6.01 -6.38 2.72
N VAL A 94 6.36 -6.74 3.95
CA VAL A 94 7.72 -7.18 4.27
C VAL A 94 8.11 -8.41 3.45
N VAL A 95 7.25 -9.42 3.39
CA VAL A 95 7.53 -10.66 2.64
C VAL A 95 7.61 -10.42 1.13
N SER A 96 6.84 -9.47 0.59
CA SER A 96 6.85 -9.16 -0.84
C SER A 96 8.08 -8.37 -1.30
N PHE A 97 8.63 -7.52 -0.45
CA PHE A 97 9.64 -6.53 -0.86
C PHE A 97 11.00 -6.70 -0.19
N THR A 98 11.18 -7.71 0.67
CA THR A 98 12.44 -7.93 1.37
C THR A 98 12.87 -9.39 1.38
N THR A 99 14.16 -9.61 1.61
CA THR A 99 14.78 -10.93 1.77
C THR A 99 15.89 -10.86 2.83
N MET A 100 16.28 -12.00 3.38
CA MET A 100 17.44 -12.08 4.28
C MET A 100 18.70 -12.41 3.50
N ASP A 101 19.76 -11.62 3.72
CA ASP A 101 21.10 -12.00 3.28
C ASP A 101 21.59 -13.23 4.07
N LYS A 102 22.03 -14.25 3.35
CA LYS A 102 22.51 -15.50 3.95
C LYS A 102 23.82 -15.32 4.72
N ASN A 103 24.62 -14.31 4.37
CA ASN A 103 25.96 -14.13 4.93
C ASN A 103 25.97 -13.15 6.10
N SER A 104 25.36 -11.98 5.92
CA SER A 104 25.37 -10.90 6.91
C SER A 104 24.19 -10.91 7.86
N GLN A 105 23.19 -11.79 7.64
CA GLN A 105 21.94 -11.85 8.39
C GLN A 105 21.21 -10.49 8.47
N ASN A 106 21.41 -9.62 7.48
CA ASN A 106 20.67 -8.38 7.35
C ASN A 106 19.47 -8.56 6.44
N LEU A 107 18.41 -7.82 6.73
CA LEU A 107 17.30 -7.63 5.81
C LEU A 107 17.76 -6.77 4.62
N LEU A 108 17.44 -7.24 3.42
CA LEU A 108 17.72 -6.56 2.16
C LEU A 108 16.40 -6.25 1.43
N ILE A 109 16.39 -5.15 0.68
CA ILE A 109 15.27 -4.76 -0.17
C ILE A 109 15.42 -5.45 -1.53
N ILE A 110 14.32 -6.05 -1.99
CA ILE A 110 14.23 -6.61 -3.34
C ILE A 110 13.92 -5.44 -4.31
N PRO A 111 14.76 -5.19 -5.33
CA PRO A 111 14.49 -4.13 -6.30
C PRO A 111 13.33 -4.55 -7.21
N THR A 112 12.15 -4.01 -6.93
CA THR A 112 10.92 -4.26 -7.68
C THR A 112 10.04 -3.01 -7.69
N ASP A 113 8.97 -3.05 -8.47
CA ASP A 113 8.00 -1.97 -8.50
C ASP A 113 7.28 -1.90 -7.15
N GLY A 114 7.22 -0.70 -6.58
CA GLY A 114 6.55 -0.46 -5.30
C GLY A 114 5.02 -0.44 -5.41
N ILE A 115 4.36 -0.14 -4.30
CA ILE A 115 2.92 0.14 -4.28
C ILE A 115 2.65 1.60 -4.68
N PRO A 116 1.52 1.92 -5.34
CA PRO A 116 1.10 3.30 -5.52
C PRO A 116 0.94 4.00 -4.17
N ILE A 117 1.50 5.21 -4.05
CA ILE A 117 1.47 6.01 -2.82
C ILE A 117 0.45 7.13 -2.96
N ILE A 118 -0.22 7.45 -1.85
CA ILE A 118 -1.04 8.66 -1.71
C ILE A 118 -0.19 9.75 -1.06
N GLU A 119 -0.14 10.91 -1.71
CA GLU A 119 0.57 12.09 -1.23
C GLU A 119 -0.39 13.14 -0.66
N LYS A 120 0.14 14.17 0.01
CA LYS A 120 -0.69 15.20 0.66
C LYS A 120 -1.55 15.96 -0.34
N GLU A 121 -1.03 16.14 -1.54
CA GLU A 121 -1.61 16.86 -2.67
C GLU A 121 -2.75 16.08 -3.34
N ASP A 122 -2.98 14.83 -2.93
CA ASP A 122 -4.04 14.00 -3.48
C ASP A 122 -5.37 14.15 -2.77
N TYR A 123 -5.46 14.85 -1.64
CA TYR A 123 -6.68 14.90 -0.81
C TYR A 123 -7.96 15.15 -1.63
N ASP A 124 -7.96 16.17 -2.48
CA ASP A 124 -9.12 16.56 -3.29
C ASP A 124 -9.44 15.58 -4.44
N LYS A 125 -8.57 14.59 -4.68
CA LYS A 125 -8.72 13.53 -5.68
C LYS A 125 -9.20 12.21 -5.07
N LEU A 126 -9.44 12.18 -3.75
CA LEU A 126 -9.87 10.99 -3.02
C LEU A 126 -11.39 11.01 -2.82
N GLU A 127 -12.02 9.87 -3.08
CA GLU A 127 -13.40 9.61 -2.68
C GLU A 127 -13.40 8.75 -1.39
N PHE A 128 -14.09 9.22 -0.36
CA PHE A 128 -14.19 8.55 0.93
C PHE A 128 -15.56 7.89 1.11
N PHE A 129 -15.57 6.58 1.39
CA PHE A 129 -16.76 5.79 1.67
C PHE A 129 -16.70 5.29 3.11
N ILE A 130 -17.38 6.00 4.01
CA ILE A 130 -17.47 5.63 5.43
C ILE A 130 -18.41 4.43 5.56
N ILE A 131 -17.87 3.27 5.93
CA ILE A 131 -18.65 2.04 6.16
C ILE A 131 -19.21 2.04 7.59
N ASN A 132 -18.37 2.46 8.55
CA ASN A 132 -18.74 2.72 9.94
C ASN A 132 -17.62 3.53 10.63
N ASN A 133 -17.79 3.84 11.92
CA ASN A 133 -16.84 4.63 12.72
C ASN A 133 -15.43 4.02 12.87
N TYR A 134 -15.23 2.77 12.42
CA TYR A 134 -13.96 2.05 12.52
C TYR A 134 -13.42 1.60 11.17
N LYS A 135 -14.12 1.88 10.06
CA LYS A 135 -13.74 1.42 8.73
C LYS A 135 -14.18 2.40 7.65
N VAL A 136 -13.22 2.82 6.84
CA VAL A 136 -13.42 3.68 5.67
C VAL A 136 -12.74 3.05 4.46
N VAL A 137 -13.39 3.12 3.31
CA VAL A 137 -12.78 2.77 2.02
C VAL A 137 -12.47 4.08 1.31
N VAL A 138 -11.23 4.24 0.89
CA VAL A 138 -10.78 5.40 0.11
C VAL A 138 -10.48 4.94 -1.30
N LYS A 139 -10.95 5.70 -2.28
CA LYS A 139 -10.77 5.44 -3.70
C LYS A 139 -9.97 6.57 -4.33
N LYS A 140 -8.97 6.24 -5.14
CA LYS A 140 -8.26 7.16 -6.04
C LYS A 140 -8.29 6.61 -7.46
N GLU A 141 -8.57 7.48 -8.43
CA GLU A 141 -8.42 7.14 -9.84
C GLU A 141 -7.02 7.53 -10.33
N PHE A 142 -6.37 6.59 -11.00
CA PHE A 142 -5.09 6.79 -11.67
C PHE A 142 -5.33 6.70 -13.18
N LYS A 143 -4.90 7.73 -13.90
CA LYS A 143 -4.98 7.80 -15.37
C LYS A 143 -3.58 7.94 -15.94
N ASN A 144 -3.26 7.17 -16.97
CA ASN A 144 -1.96 7.15 -17.63
C ASN A 144 -0.79 6.93 -16.64
N TYR A 145 -0.98 6.04 -15.67
CA TYR A 145 -0.06 5.89 -14.54
C TYR A 145 1.08 4.92 -14.81
N PHE A 146 0.83 3.80 -15.50
CA PHE A 146 1.90 2.88 -15.94
C PHE A 146 2.16 2.95 -17.45
N ALA A 147 1.16 3.31 -18.25
CA ALA A 147 1.21 3.43 -19.71
C ALA A 147 0.17 4.44 -20.23
N MET A 148 0.37 4.92 -21.45
CA MET A 148 -0.62 5.76 -22.12
C MET A 148 -1.94 5.00 -22.29
N ASP A 149 -3.06 5.68 -22.01
CA ASP A 149 -4.44 5.20 -22.05
C ASP A 149 -4.78 4.09 -21.04
N ASP A 150 -3.92 3.87 -20.04
CA ASP A 150 -4.29 3.02 -18.91
C ASP A 150 -5.09 3.79 -17.86
N ASN A 151 -6.01 3.10 -17.20
CA ASN A 151 -6.78 3.65 -16.11
C ASN A 151 -6.91 2.59 -15.02
N TYR A 152 -6.67 2.99 -13.78
CA TYR A 152 -6.78 2.13 -12.61
C TYR A 152 -7.58 2.82 -11.53
N VAL A 153 -8.30 2.02 -10.75
CA VAL A 153 -8.89 2.46 -9.49
C VAL A 153 -8.13 1.80 -8.36
N TYR A 154 -7.63 2.64 -7.47
CA TYR A 154 -6.93 2.23 -6.28
C TYR A 154 -7.85 2.35 -5.06
N PHE A 155 -8.09 1.21 -4.41
CA PHE A 155 -8.88 1.12 -3.20
C PHE A 155 -7.96 0.90 -1.99
N ILE A 156 -8.11 1.75 -0.99
CA ILE A 156 -7.41 1.70 0.27
C ILE A 156 -8.45 1.47 1.36
N ILE A 157 -8.40 0.31 2.01
CA ILE A 157 -9.28 0.02 3.14
C ILE A 157 -8.55 0.44 4.41
N VAL A 158 -9.07 1.42 5.12
CA VAL A 158 -8.51 1.93 6.36
C VAL A 158 -9.38 1.49 7.53
N LYS A 159 -8.74 1.06 8.62
CA LYS A 159 -9.43 0.66 9.86
C LYS A 159 -8.89 1.42 11.05
N LYS A 160 -9.74 1.71 12.01
CA LYS A 160 -9.33 2.23 13.32
C LYS A 160 -8.91 1.07 14.22
N ILE A 161 -7.62 0.99 14.54
CA ILE A 161 -6.98 -0.07 15.35
C ILE A 161 -6.21 0.62 16.48
N ASN A 162 -6.56 0.32 17.73
CA ASN A 162 -5.99 0.97 18.92
C ASN A 162 -6.05 2.50 18.80
N ASP A 163 -7.23 3.02 18.45
CA ASP A 163 -7.53 4.44 18.22
C ASP A 163 -6.76 5.15 17.09
N LYS A 164 -5.97 4.42 16.29
CA LYS A 164 -5.28 4.95 15.11
C LYS A 164 -5.87 4.43 13.81
N TRP A 165 -6.00 5.29 12.82
CA TRP A 165 -6.35 4.88 11.46
C TRP A 165 -5.16 4.26 10.76
N LYS A 166 -5.29 2.99 10.38
CA LYS A 166 -4.24 2.19 9.74
C LYS A 166 -4.73 1.60 8.43
N ILE A 167 -3.86 1.52 7.44
CA ILE A 167 -4.17 0.85 6.18
C ILE A 167 -4.25 -0.65 6.44
N SER A 168 -5.37 -1.26 6.08
CA SER A 168 -5.65 -2.67 6.29
C SER A 168 -5.67 -3.50 5.01
N ASN A 169 -5.90 -2.85 3.86
CA ASN A 169 -5.85 -3.51 2.57
C ASN A 169 -5.62 -2.50 1.46
N LEU A 170 -4.98 -2.95 0.39
CA LEU A 170 -4.70 -2.20 -0.82
C LEU A 170 -5.12 -3.04 -2.02
N ALA A 171 -5.85 -2.44 -2.96
CA ALA A 171 -6.23 -3.11 -4.19
C ALA A 171 -6.16 -2.13 -5.36
N LEU A 172 -5.46 -2.54 -6.43
CA LEU A 172 -5.36 -1.79 -7.67
C LEU A 172 -6.05 -2.59 -8.77
N LEU A 173 -7.08 -2.01 -9.37
CA LEU A 173 -7.91 -2.68 -10.36
C LEU A 173 -7.91 -1.87 -11.66
N PRO A 174 -7.67 -2.48 -12.83
CA PRO A 174 -7.79 -1.78 -14.10
C PRO A 174 -9.26 -1.42 -14.36
N THR A 175 -9.50 -0.21 -14.84
CA THR A 175 -10.81 0.19 -15.39
C THR A 175 -10.76 0.04 -16.90
N LYS A 176 -11.77 -0.66 -17.44
CA LYS A 176 -11.95 -0.86 -18.88
C LYS A 176 -12.23 0.44 -19.61
#